data_AF-A0A3A6RBW0-F1
#
_entry.id   AF-A0A3A6RBW0-F1
#
_cell.length_a   1.000
_cell.length_b   1.000
_cell.length_c   1.000
_cell.angle_alpha   90.00
_cell.angle_beta   90.00
_cell.angle_gamma   90.00
#
_symmetry.space_group_name_H-M   'P 1'
#
loop_
_entity.id
_entity.type
_entity.pdbx_description
1 polymer ?
#
loop_
_entity_poly.entity_id
_entity_poly.type
_entity_poly.pdbx_seq_one_letter_code
_entity_poly.pdbx_strand_id
1 'polypeptide(L)'
;MGFFSFGLISIGWHTSTRSKKKKFFGRNYVGMGLAMSIFVGDVVRASDPESHLTLQIRMDDALCTDSGECSLDVSDIALDLLELCEAPHLTLNWNQKTPGAFLLACDCNCTSHDNTGWLVENYSIQALPKITELSLGRRFTLQALRRSPSSILDALSSSPLCELLDVEKTEVGVFVSMIKRPAKTENATYCYYPVYIVVRGEQLEIETHDEDDGYGRALVFERRDEAAQASIIKLLNDLATKVY
;
A
#
# COMPACT_ATOMS: atom_id res chain seq x y z
N MET A 1 -39.52 37.75 8.18
CA MET A 1 -40.14 37.22 6.95
C MET A 1 -39.27 36.07 6.48
N GLY A 2 -39.80 34.85 6.60
CA GLY A 2 -39.07 33.60 6.40
C GLY A 2 -39.31 33.00 5.03
N PHE A 3 -38.31 32.25 4.57
CA PHE A 3 -38.25 31.37 3.39
C PHE A 3 -36.96 30.55 3.59
N PHE A 4 -36.80 29.27 3.29
CA PHE A 4 -37.60 28.17 2.75
C PHE A 4 -36.94 26.91 3.35
N SER A 5 -37.72 25.92 3.80
CA SER A 5 -37.20 24.57 4.07
C SER A 5 -37.95 23.60 3.16
N PHE A 6 -37.21 22.95 2.26
CA PHE A 6 -37.68 21.81 1.48
C PHE A 6 -37.13 20.53 2.14
N GLY A 7 -38.04 19.74 2.70
CA GLY A 7 -37.77 18.41 3.24
C GLY A 7 -37.77 17.36 2.12
N LEU A 8 -36.77 16.47 2.19
CA LEU A 8 -36.48 15.37 1.29
C LEU A 8 -37.54 14.25 1.34
N ILE A 9 -37.75 13.68 0.16
CA ILE A 9 -38.43 12.42 -0.12
C ILE A 9 -37.39 11.29 0.00
N SER A 10 -37.70 10.18 0.68
CA SER A 10 -37.62 8.83 0.07
C SER A 10 -37.63 7.64 1.05
N ILE A 11 -38.58 6.74 0.76
CA ILE A 11 -38.42 5.29 0.51
C ILE A 11 -38.14 4.39 1.72
N GLY A 12 -39.20 3.70 2.14
CA GLY A 12 -39.15 2.51 2.98
C GLY A 12 -38.66 1.28 2.22
N TRP A 13 -37.80 0.50 2.85
CA TRP A 13 -37.41 -0.84 2.42
C TRP A 13 -38.07 -1.88 3.33
N HIS A 14 -38.94 -2.68 2.72
CA HIS A 14 -39.56 -3.86 3.30
C HIS A 14 -38.56 -5.02 3.22
N THR A 15 -38.13 -5.57 4.35
CA THR A 15 -37.26 -6.75 4.39
C THR A 15 -38.05 -8.05 4.61
N SER A 16 -37.83 -8.96 3.65
CA SER A 16 -37.53 -10.39 3.80
C SER A 16 -38.54 -11.31 4.50
N THR A 17 -39.21 -12.12 3.68
CA THR A 17 -39.99 -13.30 4.05
C THR A 17 -39.09 -14.51 4.29
N ARG A 18 -39.18 -15.07 5.51
CA ARG A 18 -38.47 -16.28 5.96
C ARG A 18 -39.34 -17.52 5.68
N SER A 19 -39.00 -18.33 4.69
CA SER A 19 -39.67 -19.62 4.41
C SER A 19 -38.82 -20.80 4.86
N LYS A 20 -39.30 -21.52 5.88
CA LYS A 20 -38.77 -22.80 6.37
C LYS A 20 -39.43 -23.97 5.63
N LYS A 21 -38.65 -24.90 5.08
CA LYS A 21 -39.00 -26.30 4.71
C LYS A 21 -37.65 -27.04 4.59
N LYS A 22 -37.40 -28.29 4.99
CA LYS A 22 -38.22 -29.43 5.40
C LYS A 22 -37.34 -30.39 6.22
N LYS A 23 -37.96 -31.09 7.18
CA LYS A 23 -37.46 -32.31 7.82
C LYS A 23 -37.41 -33.45 6.79
N PHE A 24 -36.41 -34.33 6.87
CA PHE A 24 -36.52 -35.70 6.37
C PHE A 24 -36.13 -36.68 7.49
N PHE A 25 -37.00 -37.67 7.65
CA PHE A 25 -36.99 -38.73 8.65
C PHE A 25 -36.84 -40.04 7.86
N GLY A 26 -36.15 -41.04 8.41
CA GLY A 26 -36.42 -42.44 8.04
C GLY A 26 -35.22 -43.29 7.60
N ARG A 27 -34.59 -43.93 8.60
CA ARG A 27 -34.24 -45.36 8.72
C ARG A 27 -34.08 -46.25 7.47
N ASN A 28 -32.90 -46.85 7.41
CA ASN A 28 -32.56 -48.29 7.34
C ASN A 28 -33.42 -49.21 6.46
N TYR A 29 -32.77 -49.81 5.45
CA TYR A 29 -32.94 -51.22 5.09
C TYR A 29 -31.59 -51.85 4.72
N VAL A 30 -31.34 -53.01 5.32
CA VAL A 30 -30.22 -53.93 5.07
C VAL A 30 -30.58 -54.83 3.89
N GLY A 31 -29.66 -55.03 2.96
CA GLY A 31 -29.79 -55.99 1.87
C GLY A 31 -28.44 -56.33 1.26
N MET A 32 -27.88 -57.49 1.65
CA MET A 32 -26.74 -58.14 1.01
C MET A 32 -27.07 -58.51 -0.44
N GLY A 33 -26.18 -58.18 -1.36
CA GLY A 33 -26.22 -58.63 -2.75
C GLY A 33 -24.89 -58.34 -3.45
N LEU A 34 -24.08 -59.39 -3.62
CA LEU A 34 -22.88 -59.39 -4.44
C LEU A 34 -23.24 -59.10 -5.91
N ALA A 35 -22.65 -58.06 -6.50
CA ALA A 35 -22.46 -57.95 -7.93
C ALA A 35 -21.20 -57.12 -8.22
N MET A 36 -20.28 -57.76 -8.92
CA MET A 36 -18.99 -57.26 -9.39
C MET A 36 -19.24 -56.40 -10.63
N SER A 37 -18.89 -55.10 -10.57
CA SER A 37 -18.82 -54.23 -11.74
C SER A 37 -17.66 -53.26 -11.58
N ILE A 38 -16.74 -53.34 -12.55
CA ILE A 38 -15.58 -52.47 -12.73
C ILE A 38 -16.10 -51.09 -13.13
N PHE A 39 -15.75 -50.05 -12.38
CA PHE A 39 -15.76 -48.68 -12.85
C PHE A 39 -14.42 -48.02 -12.50
N VAL A 40 -13.66 -47.77 -13.55
CA VAL A 40 -12.59 -46.78 -13.59
C VAL A 40 -13.26 -45.43 -13.36
N GLY A 41 -13.04 -44.86 -12.17
CA GLY A 41 -13.53 -43.55 -11.80
C GLY A 41 -12.38 -42.80 -11.18
N ASP A 42 -11.73 -41.99 -12.01
CA ASP A 42 -10.76 -41.00 -11.58
C ASP A 42 -11.33 -40.23 -10.40
N VAL A 43 -10.70 -40.38 -9.23
CA VAL A 43 -10.84 -39.39 -8.17
C VAL A 43 -10.11 -38.16 -8.68
N VAL A 44 -10.86 -37.32 -9.42
CA VAL A 44 -10.50 -35.92 -9.63
C VAL A 44 -10.42 -35.32 -8.24
N ARG A 45 -9.20 -35.33 -7.70
CA ARG A 45 -8.82 -34.60 -6.51
C ARG A 45 -9.10 -33.14 -6.86
N ALA A 46 -10.11 -32.58 -6.21
CA ALA A 46 -10.45 -31.18 -6.33
C ALA A 46 -9.17 -30.36 -6.21
N SER A 47 -8.89 -29.63 -7.28
CA SER A 47 -7.88 -28.60 -7.37
C SER A 47 -7.95 -27.67 -6.16
N ASP A 48 -6.79 -27.42 -5.54
CA ASP A 48 -6.60 -26.39 -4.52
C ASP A 48 -7.27 -25.08 -4.95
N PRO A 49 -8.07 -24.45 -4.07
CA PRO A 49 -8.48 -23.07 -4.26
C PRO A 49 -7.32 -22.16 -3.83
N GLU A 50 -7.07 -21.13 -4.62
CA GLU A 50 -6.15 -20.01 -4.32
C GLU A 50 -4.65 -20.33 -4.36
N SER A 51 -4.13 -20.56 -5.57
CA SER A 51 -2.82 -19.98 -5.88
C SER A 51 -2.98 -18.45 -5.91
N HIS A 52 -2.91 -17.80 -4.73
CA HIS A 52 -2.51 -16.39 -4.68
C HIS A 52 -1.15 -16.37 -5.38
N LEU A 53 -1.12 -15.86 -6.61
CA LEU A 53 0.11 -15.61 -7.33
C LEU A 53 0.85 -14.54 -6.53
N THR A 54 1.63 -14.97 -5.53
CA THR A 54 2.56 -14.12 -4.83
C THR A 54 3.59 -13.69 -5.86
N LEU A 55 3.45 -12.46 -6.31
CA LEU A 55 4.36 -11.79 -7.22
C LEU A 55 5.78 -11.87 -6.64
N GLN A 56 6.63 -12.75 -7.19
CA GLN A 56 8.04 -12.77 -6.86
C GLN A 56 8.78 -11.90 -7.87
N ILE A 57 8.93 -10.61 -7.58
CA ILE A 57 9.84 -9.75 -8.35
C ILE A 57 11.27 -10.10 -7.94
N ARG A 58 12.09 -10.61 -8.86
CA ARG A 58 13.54 -10.72 -8.63
C ARG A 58 14.21 -9.39 -8.96
N MET A 59 14.47 -8.64 -7.90
CA MET A 59 15.22 -7.40 -7.93
C MET A 59 16.59 -7.70 -7.32
N ASP A 60 17.45 -8.38 -8.09
CA ASP A 60 18.72 -8.92 -7.57
C ASP A 60 19.67 -7.82 -7.04
N ASP A 61 19.45 -6.56 -7.43
CA ASP A 61 20.16 -5.37 -6.95
C ASP A 61 19.44 -4.60 -5.82
N ALA A 62 18.35 -5.16 -5.28
CA ALA A 62 17.57 -4.55 -4.21
C ALA A 62 18.36 -4.48 -2.90
N LEU A 63 18.29 -3.32 -2.24
CA LEU A 63 18.73 -3.17 -0.87
C LEU A 63 17.56 -3.40 0.07
N CYS A 64 17.58 -4.50 0.82
CA CYS A 64 16.56 -4.86 1.79
C CYS A 64 17.10 -4.79 3.22
N THR A 65 16.23 -4.32 4.12
CA THR A 65 16.44 -4.35 5.57
C THR A 65 15.92 -5.67 6.15
N ASP A 66 16.36 -6.02 7.36
CA ASP A 66 15.86 -7.22 8.06
C ASP A 66 14.35 -7.16 8.39
N SER A 67 13.74 -5.97 8.35
CA SER A 67 12.30 -5.80 8.55
C SER A 67 11.47 -6.15 7.30
N GLY A 68 12.12 -6.40 6.16
CA GLY A 68 11.50 -6.68 4.86
C GLY A 68 11.25 -5.44 4.01
N GLU A 69 11.65 -4.24 4.46
CA GLU A 69 11.58 -3.02 3.66
C GLU A 69 12.75 -2.99 2.67
N CYS A 70 12.43 -2.85 1.39
CA CYS A 70 13.39 -2.92 0.29
C CYS A 70 13.30 -1.68 -0.61
N SER A 71 14.42 -1.34 -1.22
CA SER A 71 14.52 -0.24 -2.19
C SER A 71 15.42 -0.61 -3.37
N LEU A 72 15.07 -0.15 -4.56
CA LEU A 72 15.83 -0.28 -5.79
C LEU A 72 15.90 1.07 -6.49
N ASP A 73 17.10 1.50 -6.89
CA ASP A 73 17.26 2.63 -7.80
C ASP A 73 16.85 2.20 -9.21
N VAL A 74 15.88 2.90 -9.80
CA VAL A 74 15.34 2.60 -11.13
C VAL A 74 15.58 3.75 -12.11
N SER A 75 16.43 4.72 -11.74
CA SER A 75 16.70 5.92 -12.55
C SER A 75 17.16 5.57 -13.98
N ASP A 76 17.98 4.52 -14.13
CA ASP A 76 18.53 4.11 -15.43
C ASP A 76 17.59 3.26 -16.29
N ILE A 77 16.52 2.71 -15.70
CA ILE A 77 15.59 1.80 -16.40
C ILE A 77 14.20 2.41 -16.62
N ALA A 78 13.86 3.44 -15.87
CA ALA A 78 12.56 4.10 -15.88
C ALA A 78 12.67 5.56 -16.35
N LEU A 79 13.38 5.80 -17.46
CA LEU A 79 13.69 7.15 -17.97
C LEU A 79 12.44 8.01 -18.17
N ASP A 80 11.36 7.44 -18.70
CA ASP A 80 10.09 8.16 -18.91
C ASP A 80 9.51 8.68 -17.57
N LEU A 81 9.65 7.92 -16.49
CA LEU A 81 9.21 8.35 -15.16
C LEU A 81 10.18 9.32 -14.51
N LEU A 82 11.48 9.16 -14.75
CA LEU A 82 12.49 10.07 -14.25
C LEU A 82 12.31 11.47 -14.85
N GLU A 83 11.95 11.56 -16.13
CA GLU A 83 11.59 12.83 -16.78
C GLU A 83 10.36 13.48 -16.14
N LEU A 84 9.32 12.69 -15.86
CA LEU A 84 8.11 13.16 -15.16
C LEU A 84 8.36 13.59 -13.71
N CYS A 85 9.35 12.99 -13.04
CA CYS A 85 9.75 13.36 -11.69
C CYS A 85 10.40 14.73 -11.59
N GLU A 86 10.97 15.25 -12.69
CA GLU A 86 11.87 16.42 -12.68
C GLU A 86 12.98 16.32 -11.60
N ALA A 87 13.42 15.10 -11.30
CA ALA A 87 14.35 14.79 -10.22
C ALA A 87 15.54 13.97 -10.74
N PRO A 88 16.73 14.07 -10.11
CA PRO A 88 17.92 13.33 -10.54
C PRO A 88 17.83 11.83 -10.26
N HIS A 89 17.00 11.40 -9.31
CA HIS A 89 16.90 10.01 -8.90
C HIS A 89 15.45 9.56 -8.73
N LEU A 90 15.18 8.32 -9.11
CA LEU A 90 13.90 7.64 -8.90
C LEU A 90 14.14 6.31 -8.20
N THR A 91 13.54 6.14 -7.02
CA THR A 91 13.66 4.91 -6.23
C THR A 91 12.31 4.20 -6.15
N LEU A 92 12.31 2.89 -6.41
CA LEU A 92 11.19 1.99 -6.16
C LEU A 92 11.35 1.34 -4.78
N ASN A 93 10.35 1.47 -3.92
CA ASN A 93 10.34 0.90 -2.57
C ASN A 93 9.18 -0.09 -2.43
N TRP A 94 9.38 -1.17 -1.67
CA TRP A 94 8.32 -2.12 -1.32
C TRP A 94 8.60 -2.73 0.05
N ASN A 95 7.58 -3.38 0.61
CA ASN A 95 7.70 -4.13 1.85
C ASN A 95 7.26 -5.58 1.59
N GLN A 96 8.12 -6.54 1.89
CA GLN A 96 7.83 -7.96 1.70
C GLN A 96 6.60 -8.44 2.48
N LYS A 97 6.22 -7.73 3.55
CA LYS A 97 5.02 -8.02 4.36
C LYS A 97 3.72 -7.53 3.72
N THR A 98 3.79 -6.68 2.70
CA THR A 98 2.62 -6.11 2.01
C THR A 98 2.79 -6.28 0.50
N PRO A 99 2.61 -7.52 -0.03
CA PRO A 99 2.75 -7.78 -1.45
C PRO A 99 1.79 -6.90 -2.29
N GLY A 100 2.26 -6.45 -3.45
CA GLY A 100 1.47 -5.61 -4.35
C GLY A 100 1.42 -4.12 -3.97
N ALA A 101 2.04 -3.72 -2.85
CA ALA A 101 2.24 -2.33 -2.48
C ALA A 101 3.65 -1.85 -2.88
N PHE A 102 3.70 -0.76 -3.66
CA PHE A 102 4.95 -0.13 -4.07
C PHE A 102 4.89 1.37 -3.86
N LEU A 103 6.02 1.98 -3.51
CA LEU A 103 6.18 3.42 -3.44
C LEU A 103 7.33 3.83 -4.35
N LEU A 104 7.00 4.47 -5.47
CA LEU A 104 7.96 5.19 -6.28
C LEU A 104 8.18 6.57 -5.65
N ALA A 105 9.43 6.93 -5.41
CA ALA A 105 9.80 8.23 -4.84
C ALA A 105 10.83 8.91 -5.74
N CYS A 106 10.48 10.11 -6.20
CA CYS A 106 11.37 11.04 -6.87
C CYS A 106 12.23 11.73 -5.80
N ASP A 107 13.55 11.57 -5.84
CA ASP A 107 14.45 12.23 -4.89
C ASP A 107 15.10 13.44 -5.56
N CYS A 108 14.67 14.64 -5.14
CA CYS A 108 15.12 15.92 -5.70
C CYS A 108 16.62 16.19 -5.48
N ASN A 109 17.30 15.45 -4.60
CA ASN A 109 18.65 15.78 -4.10
C ASN A 109 18.77 17.24 -3.60
N CYS A 110 17.67 17.74 -3.04
CA CYS A 110 17.51 19.12 -2.60
C CYS A 110 17.37 19.17 -1.08
N THR A 111 17.86 20.25 -0.46
CA THR A 111 17.82 20.37 1.00
C THR A 111 16.42 20.56 1.57
N SER A 112 15.42 20.91 0.77
CA SER A 112 14.04 21.01 1.26
C SER A 112 13.40 19.64 1.44
N HIS A 113 13.84 18.64 0.67
CA HIS A 113 13.22 17.32 0.58
C HIS A 113 11.72 17.38 0.25
N ASP A 114 11.31 18.34 -0.57
CA ASP A 114 9.94 18.41 -1.08
C ASP A 114 9.79 17.43 -2.25
N ASN A 115 9.90 16.15 -1.93
CA ASN A 115 9.86 15.07 -2.89
C ASN A 115 8.43 14.83 -3.37
N THR A 116 8.30 14.13 -4.48
CA THR A 116 7.02 13.63 -5.00
C THR A 116 7.15 12.16 -5.31
N GLY A 117 6.04 11.50 -5.60
CA GLY A 117 6.07 10.10 -5.96
C GLY A 117 4.70 9.52 -6.20
N TRP A 118 4.66 8.20 -6.34
CA TRP A 118 3.44 7.46 -6.60
C TRP A 118 3.35 6.25 -5.70
N LEU A 119 2.23 6.15 -4.99
CA LEU A 119 1.83 4.96 -4.26
C LEU A 119 1.02 4.05 -5.18
N VAL A 120 1.47 2.82 -5.30
CA VAL A 120 0.82 1.76 -6.06
C VAL A 120 0.23 0.75 -5.07
N GLU A 121 -1.07 0.52 -5.16
CA GLU A 121 -1.81 -0.40 -4.32
C GLU A 121 -2.35 -1.57 -5.15
N ASN A 122 -2.40 -2.75 -4.52
CA ASN A 122 -3.02 -3.96 -5.07
C ASN A 122 -2.50 -4.35 -6.45
N TYR A 123 -1.22 -4.09 -6.74
CA TYR A 123 -0.61 -4.46 -8.01
C TYR A 123 -0.58 -5.98 -8.20
N SER A 124 -1.05 -6.42 -9.36
CA SER A 124 -0.86 -7.78 -9.87
C SER A 124 -0.73 -7.74 -11.38
N ILE A 125 -0.14 -8.78 -11.99
CA ILE A 125 -0.02 -8.89 -13.45
C ILE A 125 -1.41 -8.97 -14.14
N GLN A 126 -2.45 -9.36 -13.40
CA GLN A 126 -3.78 -9.65 -13.93
C GLN A 126 -4.79 -8.51 -13.74
N ALA A 127 -4.48 -7.51 -12.93
CA ALA A 127 -5.39 -6.42 -12.57
C ALA A 127 -4.69 -5.07 -12.58
N LEU A 128 -5.41 -4.03 -12.98
CA LEU A 128 -4.91 -2.66 -12.94
C LEU A 128 -4.76 -2.21 -11.47
N PRO A 129 -3.57 -1.72 -11.07
CA PRO A 129 -3.37 -1.20 -9.73
C PRO A 129 -4.10 0.13 -9.53
N LYS A 130 -4.36 0.48 -8.27
CA LYS A 130 -4.66 1.86 -7.90
C LYS A 130 -3.34 2.61 -7.75
N ILE A 131 -3.20 3.73 -8.45
CA ILE A 131 -2.00 4.57 -8.42
C ILE A 131 -2.42 5.96 -7.94
N THR A 132 -1.77 6.42 -6.87
CA THR A 132 -2.03 7.71 -6.23
C THR A 132 -0.73 8.51 -6.17
N GLU A 133 -0.75 9.72 -6.73
CA GLU A 133 0.37 10.65 -6.67
C GLU A 133 0.41 11.32 -5.29
N LEU A 134 1.61 11.40 -4.70
CA LEU A 134 1.84 11.88 -3.34
C LEU A 134 2.91 12.95 -3.28
N SER A 135 2.70 13.93 -2.39
CA SER A 135 3.78 14.75 -1.86
C SER A 135 4.51 13.95 -0.79
N LEU A 136 5.82 13.82 -0.94
CA LEU A 136 6.69 13.06 -0.07
C LEU A 136 7.73 13.98 0.55
N GLY A 137 8.31 13.52 1.64
CA GLY A 137 9.42 14.16 2.30
C GLY A 137 10.69 13.39 2.04
N ARG A 138 11.57 13.44 3.03
CA ARG A 138 12.75 12.60 3.06
C ARG A 138 12.35 11.13 3.17
N ARG A 139 12.91 10.29 2.30
CA ARG A 139 12.81 8.83 2.38
C ARG A 139 13.40 8.32 3.70
N PHE A 140 12.69 7.40 4.34
CA PHE A 140 13.12 6.78 5.58
C PHE A 140 12.54 5.36 5.69
N THR A 141 13.06 4.55 6.62
CA THR A 141 12.54 3.20 6.87
C THR A 141 11.89 3.15 8.24
N LEU A 142 10.81 2.37 8.35
CA LEU A 142 10.16 2.06 9.62
C LEU A 142 11.12 1.34 10.56
N GLN A 143 12.01 0.47 10.05
CA GLN A 143 13.06 -0.15 10.87
C GLN A 143 13.97 0.90 11.53
N ALA A 144 14.46 1.87 10.76
CA ALA A 144 15.31 2.93 11.32
C ALA A 144 14.53 3.79 12.32
N LEU A 145 13.25 4.04 12.05
CA LEU A 145 12.39 4.83 12.91
C LEU A 145 12.07 4.11 14.23
N ARG A 146 11.80 2.80 14.20
CA ARG A 146 11.57 1.94 15.39
C ARG A 146 12.77 1.85 16.33
N ARG A 147 13.98 2.13 15.84
CA ARG A 147 15.16 2.28 16.71
C ARG A 147 15.12 3.56 17.55
N SER A 148 14.02 4.31 17.48
CA SER A 148 13.72 5.53 18.22
C SER A 148 14.89 6.52 18.15
N PRO A 149 15.29 6.95 16.94
CA PRO A 149 16.36 7.91 16.80
C PRO A 149 15.94 9.21 17.49
N SER A 150 16.79 9.72 18.38
CA SER A 150 16.57 11.02 19.04
C SER A 150 16.56 12.17 18.03
N SER A 151 17.19 11.97 16.87
CA SER A 151 17.25 12.93 15.78
C SER A 151 17.50 12.23 14.45
N ILE A 152 17.03 12.84 13.37
CA ILE A 152 17.21 12.38 12.00
C ILE A 152 18.35 13.18 11.39
N LEU A 153 19.38 12.47 10.90
CA LEU A 153 20.54 13.09 10.26
C LEU A 153 20.18 13.59 8.87
N ASP A 154 20.38 14.87 8.62
CA ASP A 154 20.34 15.48 7.30
C ASP A 154 21.73 15.81 6.75
N ALA A 155 21.82 16.13 5.45
CA ALA A 155 23.06 16.48 4.76
C ALA A 155 23.83 17.60 5.46
N LEU A 156 23.13 18.51 6.15
CA LEU A 156 23.72 19.67 6.81
C LEU A 156 23.69 19.61 8.34
N SER A 157 22.73 18.91 8.94
CA SER A 157 22.54 18.90 10.40
C SER A 157 21.62 17.78 10.84
N SER A 158 21.68 17.41 12.12
CA SER A 158 20.69 16.51 12.71
C SER A 158 19.50 17.32 13.26
N SER A 159 18.28 16.89 12.95
CA SER A 159 17.05 17.55 13.41
C SER A 159 16.16 16.60 14.22
N PRO A 160 15.46 17.09 15.25
CA PRO A 160 14.58 16.26 16.06
C PRO A 160 13.31 15.87 15.29
N LEU A 161 12.55 14.93 15.85
CA LEU A 161 11.15 14.73 15.46
C LEU A 161 10.30 15.88 15.99
N CYS A 162 9.23 16.24 15.27
CA CYS A 162 8.32 17.29 15.71
C CYS A 162 7.52 16.87 16.94
N GLU A 163 7.25 15.58 17.06
CA GLU A 163 6.42 14.95 18.07
C GLU A 163 7.02 13.59 18.43
N LEU A 164 6.55 12.99 19.52
CA LEU A 164 6.98 11.65 19.91
C LEU A 164 6.59 10.64 18.84
N LEU A 165 7.40 9.60 18.70
CA LEU A 165 7.15 8.56 17.74
C LEU A 165 5.86 7.80 18.09
N ASP A 166 4.99 7.63 17.09
CA ASP A 166 3.80 6.79 17.21
C ASP A 166 4.19 5.33 16.95
N VAL A 167 4.40 4.59 18.05
CA VAL A 167 4.88 3.20 17.99
C VAL A 167 3.86 2.31 17.28
N GLU A 168 2.56 2.52 17.48
CA GLU A 168 1.53 1.70 16.83
C GLU A 168 1.57 1.86 15.31
N LYS A 169 1.64 3.10 14.82
CA LYS A 169 1.76 3.38 13.37
C LYS A 169 3.06 2.86 12.80
N THR A 170 4.14 2.82 13.58
CA THR A 170 5.37 2.16 13.11
C THR A 170 5.22 0.66 12.96
N GLU A 171 4.40 -0.03 13.76
CA GLU A 171 4.21 -1.48 13.67
C GLU A 171 3.32 -1.87 12.47
N VAL A 172 2.26 -1.10 12.20
CA VAL A 172 1.31 -1.39 11.10
C VAL A 172 1.66 -0.69 9.78
N GLY A 173 2.67 0.18 9.79
CA GLY A 173 3.15 0.89 8.61
C GLY A 173 3.78 -0.03 7.56
N VAL A 174 3.57 0.36 6.30
CA VAL A 174 4.24 -0.21 5.11
C VAL A 174 5.42 0.66 4.72
N PHE A 175 5.20 1.98 4.67
CA PHE A 175 6.18 2.99 4.33
C PHE A 175 6.13 4.15 5.32
N VAL A 176 7.21 4.94 5.39
CA VAL A 176 7.23 6.19 6.12
C VAL A 176 7.97 7.27 5.34
N SER A 177 7.42 8.47 5.36
CA SER A 177 7.95 9.67 4.72
C SER A 177 8.15 10.74 5.79
N MET A 178 9.32 11.39 5.81
CA MET A 178 9.67 12.35 6.86
C MET A 178 9.57 13.78 6.31
N ILE A 179 8.49 14.48 6.65
CA ILE A 179 8.24 15.83 6.16
C ILE A 179 8.91 16.87 7.05
N LYS A 180 9.56 17.88 6.45
CA LYS A 180 10.11 19.00 7.23
C LYS A 180 9.00 19.94 7.68
N ARG A 181 9.04 20.33 8.96
CA ARG A 181 8.14 21.33 9.52
C ARG A 181 8.94 22.34 10.35
N PRO A 182 8.50 23.60 10.44
CA PRO A 182 9.08 24.54 11.38
C PRO A 182 9.06 23.96 12.79
N ALA A 183 10.19 23.99 13.50
CA ALA A 183 10.23 23.50 14.86
C ALA A 183 9.50 24.47 15.80
N LYS A 184 8.84 23.93 16.83
CA LYS A 184 8.21 24.73 17.89
C LYS A 184 9.22 25.28 18.90
N THR A 185 10.48 24.83 18.84
CA THR A 185 11.54 25.14 19.81
C THR A 185 12.68 25.89 19.15
N GLU A 186 13.31 26.82 19.86
CA GLU A 186 14.43 27.64 19.33
C GLU A 186 15.70 26.83 19.02
N ASN A 187 15.83 25.61 19.55
CA ASN A 187 17.04 24.79 19.41
C ASN A 187 17.18 24.10 18.04
N ALA A 188 16.18 24.20 17.16
CA ALA A 188 16.22 23.67 15.81
C ALA A 188 15.41 24.56 14.86
N THR A 189 15.88 24.77 13.63
CA THR A 189 15.12 25.53 12.62
C THR A 189 13.90 24.76 12.13
N TYR A 190 14.04 23.44 12.04
CA TYR A 190 12.99 22.53 11.60
C TYR A 190 13.08 21.20 12.34
N CYS A 191 11.97 20.49 12.34
CA CYS A 191 11.85 19.12 12.83
C CYS A 191 11.28 18.23 11.72
N TYR A 192 11.42 16.92 11.87
CA TYR A 192 10.80 15.95 10.98
C TYR A 192 9.48 15.43 11.54
N TYR A 193 8.44 15.50 10.72
CA TYR A 193 7.11 14.99 11.00
C TYR A 193 6.91 13.69 10.22
N PRO A 194 6.81 12.54 10.89
CA PRO A 194 6.56 11.26 10.23
C PRO A 194 5.15 11.22 9.62
N VAL A 195 5.09 10.77 8.37
CA VAL A 195 3.86 10.42 7.66
C VAL A 195 3.95 8.94 7.34
N TYR A 196 3.00 8.18 7.86
CA TYR A 196 2.93 6.74 7.72
C TYR A 196 1.98 6.37 6.59
N ILE A 197 2.36 5.41 5.77
CA ILE A 197 1.46 4.75 4.84
C ILE A 197 1.18 3.37 5.44
N VAL A 198 -0.04 3.16 5.92
CA VAL A 198 -0.43 1.98 6.71
C VAL A 198 -1.44 1.13 5.95
N VAL A 199 -1.54 -0.16 6.28
CA VAL A 199 -2.61 -1.03 5.76
C VAL A 199 -3.84 -0.90 6.66
N ARG A 200 -4.99 -0.54 6.07
CA ARG A 200 -6.31 -0.57 6.71
C ARG A 200 -7.28 -1.36 5.83
N GLY A 201 -7.61 -2.57 6.26
CA GLY A 201 -8.41 -3.50 5.45
C GLY A 201 -7.68 -3.87 4.15
N GLU A 202 -8.30 -3.56 3.00
CA GLU A 202 -7.76 -3.84 1.66
C GLU A 202 -7.12 -2.60 0.99
N GLN A 203 -6.96 -1.50 1.73
CA GLN A 203 -6.47 -0.22 1.21
C GLN A 203 -5.26 0.26 2.01
N LEU A 204 -4.44 1.10 1.36
CA LEU A 204 -3.43 1.87 2.05
C LEU A 204 -4.00 3.23 2.42
N GLU A 205 -3.72 3.66 3.65
CA GLU A 205 -4.13 4.95 4.18
C GLU A 205 -2.90 5.74 4.61
N ILE A 206 -3.00 7.07 4.48
CA ILE A 206 -1.94 8.00 4.88
C ILE A 206 -2.31 8.56 6.24
N GLU A 207 -1.53 8.20 7.25
CA GLU A 207 -1.73 8.60 8.63
C GLU A 207 -0.55 9.47 9.09
N THR A 208 -0.84 10.42 9.97
CA THR A 208 0.14 11.28 10.63
C THR A 208 0.07 11.05 12.14
N HIS A 209 0.78 11.81 12.97
CA HIS A 209 0.67 11.64 14.42
C HIS A 209 -0.75 11.95 14.91
N ASP A 210 -1.34 13.04 14.42
CA ASP A 210 -2.70 13.49 14.75
C ASP A 210 -3.66 13.25 13.58
N GLU A 211 -4.61 12.33 13.75
CA GLU A 211 -5.60 11.96 12.72
C GLU A 211 -6.47 13.14 12.26
N ASP A 212 -6.64 14.15 13.12
CA ASP A 212 -7.50 15.31 12.87
C ASP A 212 -6.73 16.50 12.26
N ASP A 213 -5.41 16.40 12.07
CA ASP A 213 -4.60 17.50 11.52
C ASP A 213 -4.86 17.78 10.04
N GLY A 214 -5.54 16.85 9.35
CA GLY A 214 -5.85 16.92 7.92
C GLY A 214 -4.63 16.86 6.99
N TYR A 215 -3.44 16.68 7.55
CA TYR A 215 -2.16 16.75 6.85
C TYR A 215 -1.96 15.55 5.94
N GLY A 216 -2.32 14.34 6.37
CA GLY A 216 -2.26 13.14 5.53
C GLY A 216 -3.04 13.31 4.23
N ARG A 217 -4.23 13.92 4.28
CA ARG A 217 -5.05 14.22 3.09
C ARG A 217 -4.42 15.27 2.18
N ALA A 218 -3.75 16.27 2.74
CA ALA A 218 -3.10 17.33 1.98
C ALA A 218 -1.88 16.84 1.17
N LEU A 219 -1.38 15.64 1.45
CA LEU A 219 -0.27 15.03 0.72
C LEU A 219 -0.71 14.25 -0.52
N VAL A 220 -2.01 14.03 -0.70
CA VAL A 220 -2.56 13.32 -1.86
C VAL A 220 -2.88 14.31 -2.97
N PHE A 221 -2.32 14.10 -4.16
CA PHE A 221 -2.74 14.83 -5.34
C PHE A 221 -3.95 14.12 -5.97
N GLU A 222 -5.06 14.83 -6.16
CA GLU A 222 -6.26 14.29 -6.82
C GLU A 222 -6.11 14.18 -8.35
N ARG A 223 -4.94 14.51 -8.90
CA ARG A 223 -4.69 14.46 -10.34
C ARG A 223 -4.43 13.01 -10.78
N ARG A 224 -5.02 12.65 -11.92
CA ARG A 224 -4.69 11.42 -12.63
C ARG A 224 -3.78 11.76 -13.82
N ASP A 225 -2.51 11.43 -13.71
CA ASP A 225 -1.58 11.50 -14.84
C ASP A 225 -1.53 10.13 -15.55
N GLU A 226 -2.20 10.04 -16.70
CA GLU A 226 -2.28 8.79 -17.47
C GLU A 226 -0.91 8.33 -18.01
N ALA A 227 -0.01 9.28 -18.32
CA ALA A 227 1.32 8.95 -18.81
C ALA A 227 2.17 8.35 -17.68
N ALA A 228 2.14 8.96 -16.50
CA ALA A 228 2.80 8.41 -15.31
C ALA A 228 2.28 7.00 -14.98
N GLN A 229 0.95 6.81 -15.00
CA GLN A 229 0.34 5.50 -14.72
C GLN A 229 0.78 4.42 -15.69
N ALA A 230 0.77 4.72 -17.00
CA ALA A 230 1.21 3.76 -18.01
C ALA A 230 2.68 3.37 -17.82
N SER A 231 3.54 4.35 -17.55
CA SER A 231 4.97 4.12 -17.34
C SER A 231 5.26 3.33 -16.04
N ILE A 232 4.51 3.58 -14.96
CA ILE A 232 4.61 2.80 -13.70
C ILE A 232 4.22 1.34 -13.95
N ILE A 233 3.08 1.09 -14.61
CA ILE A 233 2.62 -0.27 -14.89
C ILE A 233 3.64 -1.01 -15.76
N LYS A 234 4.17 -0.35 -16.79
CA LYS A 234 5.23 -0.91 -17.64
C LYS A 234 6.47 -1.29 -16.82
N LEU A 235 6.99 -0.39 -16.00
CA LEU A 235 8.14 -0.65 -15.13
C LEU A 235 7.92 -1.88 -14.24
N LEU A 236 6.78 -1.95 -13.55
CA LEU A 236 6.48 -3.05 -12.64
C LEU A 236 6.36 -4.39 -13.39
N ASN A 237 5.76 -4.39 -14.58
CA ASN A 237 5.69 -5.59 -15.44
C ASN A 237 7.07 -6.05 -15.92
N ASP A 238 7.93 -5.11 -16.34
CA ASP A 238 9.29 -5.40 -16.81
C ASP A 238 10.16 -5.98 -15.68
N LEU A 239 9.97 -5.50 -14.45
CA LEU A 239 10.64 -6.04 -13.26
C LEU A 239 10.08 -7.42 -12.87
N ALA A 240 8.78 -7.65 -13.01
CA ALA A 240 8.14 -8.93 -12.68
C ALA A 240 8.47 -10.06 -13.67
N THR A 241 8.80 -9.73 -14.93
CA THR A 241 9.02 -10.71 -16.01
C THR A 241 10.48 -11.18 -16.16
N LYS A 242 11.43 -10.60 -15.41
CA LYS A 242 12.81 -11.10 -15.32
C LYS A 242 12.89 -12.36 -14.44
N VAL A 243 12.31 -13.46 -14.94
CA VAL A 243 12.52 -14.83 -14.46
C VAL A 243 13.26 -15.56 -15.58
N TYR A 244 14.60 -15.63 -15.50
CA TYR A 244 15.40 -16.51 -16.35
C TYR A 244 15.54 -17.89 -15.71
#